data_AF-A0A8K0R1N8-F1
#
_entry.id   AF-A0A8K0R1N8-F1
#
_cell.length_a   1.000
_cell.length_b   1.000
_cell.length_c   1.000
_cell.angle_alpha   90.00
_cell.angle_beta   90.00
_cell.angle_gamma   90.00
#
_symmetry.space_group_name_H-M   'P 1'
#
loop_
_entity.id
_entity.type
_entity.pdbx_description
1 polymer ?
#
loop_
_entity_poly.entity_id
_entity_poly.type
_entity_poly.pdbx_seq_one_letter_code
_entity_poly.pdbx_strand_id
1 'polypeptide(L)'
;MHHALAVILSIFFFSAAHALYFPQFRLSPFTKATHPELAEKCTFTAYHKQIHQAGSKKDYIQINEIIDHPNDMTIDIAALRPATARNSYVKISDDQAYAIEGLLDDKSLVTHQGHDEDEVLFEVDGVWFSTDSTKNGKSAYCVTGSWDFEIRNGDVGSRCAFPCEAIGDEDEAAFSTELR
;
A
#
# COMPACT_ATOMS: atom_id res chain seq x y z
N MET A 1 -49.63 -14.37 47.24
CA MET A 1 -49.72 -13.56 46.02
C MET A 1 -48.30 -13.40 45.50
N HIS A 2 -47.92 -14.12 44.45
CA HIS A 2 -46.55 -14.10 43.90
C HIS A 2 -46.64 -13.65 42.44
N HIS A 3 -46.18 -12.44 42.14
CA HIS A 3 -46.03 -11.95 40.79
C HIS A 3 -44.55 -12.06 40.41
N ALA A 4 -44.22 -13.04 39.57
CA ALA A 4 -42.91 -13.15 38.94
C ALA A 4 -42.93 -12.29 37.66
N LEU A 5 -42.16 -11.20 37.67
CA LEU A 5 -41.87 -10.39 36.49
C LEU A 5 -40.76 -11.09 35.69
N ALA A 6 -41.10 -11.70 34.56
CA ALA A 6 -40.14 -12.19 33.60
C ALA A 6 -39.73 -11.04 32.67
N VAL A 7 -38.51 -10.54 32.83
CA VAL A 7 -37.88 -9.59 31.91
C VAL A 7 -37.21 -10.40 30.80
N ILE A 8 -37.80 -10.37 29.60
CA ILE A 8 -37.21 -11.00 28.41
C ILE A 8 -36.18 -10.04 27.84
N LEU A 9 -34.91 -10.23 28.22
CA LEU A 9 -33.77 -9.53 27.64
C LEU A 9 -33.51 -10.13 26.25
N SER A 10 -34.02 -9.48 25.21
CA SER A 10 -33.74 -9.87 23.83
C SER A 10 -32.34 -9.37 23.46
N ILE A 11 -31.35 -10.27 23.58
CA ILE A 11 -29.98 -10.02 23.13
C ILE A 11 -29.98 -10.16 21.60
N PHE A 12 -30.06 -9.03 20.89
CA PHE A 12 -29.77 -8.99 19.46
C PHE A 12 -28.27 -9.17 19.28
N PHE A 13 -27.84 -10.40 18.97
CA PHE A 13 -26.51 -10.65 18.45
C PHE A 13 -26.42 -10.05 17.04
N PHE A 14 -25.89 -8.84 16.94
CA PHE A 14 -25.36 -8.33 15.68
C PHE A 14 -24.08 -9.12 15.37
N SER A 15 -24.22 -10.21 14.62
CA SER A 15 -23.09 -10.84 13.96
C SER A 15 -22.56 -9.85 12.92
N ALA A 16 -21.60 -9.01 13.32
CA ALA A 16 -20.76 -8.28 12.39
C ALA A 16 -19.92 -9.32 11.63
N ALA A 17 -20.45 -9.78 10.49
CA ALA A 17 -19.67 -10.50 9.51
C ALA A 17 -18.57 -9.54 9.03
N HIS A 18 -17.41 -9.61 9.68
CA HIS A 18 -16.18 -9.10 9.12
C HIS A 18 -15.87 -10.02 7.96
N ALA A 19 -16.43 -9.71 6.78
CA ALA A 19 -15.95 -10.28 5.55
C ALA A 19 -14.46 -9.96 5.52
N LEU A 20 -13.63 -11.01 5.64
CA LEU A 20 -12.20 -10.90 5.44
C LEU A 20 -12.03 -10.35 4.03
N TYR A 21 -11.74 -9.06 3.95
CA TYR A 21 -11.55 -8.36 2.70
C TYR A 21 -10.17 -8.76 2.22
N PHE A 22 -10.10 -9.89 1.52
CA PHE A 22 -8.86 -10.29 0.87
C PHE A 22 -8.58 -9.30 -0.25
N PRO A 23 -7.37 -8.71 -0.30
CA PRO A 23 -6.96 -7.88 -1.41
C PRO A 23 -7.22 -8.62 -2.74
N GLN A 24 -7.95 -7.97 -3.66
CA GLN A 24 -8.17 -8.55 -4.98
C GLN A 24 -6.89 -8.37 -5.81
N PHE A 25 -6.00 -9.37 -5.74
CA PHE A 25 -4.84 -9.44 -6.61
C PHE A 25 -5.31 -9.67 -8.05
N ARG A 26 -5.04 -8.71 -8.93
CA ARG A 26 -5.17 -8.94 -10.37
C ARG A 26 -3.85 -9.48 -10.88
N LEU A 27 -3.78 -10.80 -11.00
CA LEU A 27 -2.73 -11.48 -11.76
C LEU A 27 -2.92 -11.15 -13.24
N SER A 28 -2.38 -10.01 -13.67
CA SER A 28 -2.24 -9.70 -15.08
C SER A 28 -0.84 -10.15 -15.49
N PRO A 29 -0.68 -11.01 -16.52
CA PRO A 29 0.64 -11.42 -16.95
C PRO A 29 1.40 -10.17 -17.40
N PHE A 30 2.44 -9.81 -16.66
CA PHE A 30 3.33 -8.74 -17.06
C PHE A 30 4.53 -9.35 -17.77
N THR A 31 5.23 -8.53 -18.54
CA THR A 31 6.47 -8.95 -19.18
C THR A 31 7.57 -8.74 -18.15
N LYS A 32 8.18 -9.84 -17.67
CA LYS A 32 9.29 -9.84 -16.70
C LYS A 32 10.16 -8.59 -16.82
N ALA A 33 10.41 -7.91 -15.70
CA ALA A 33 11.14 -6.65 -15.64
C ALA A 33 12.35 -6.65 -16.59
N THR A 34 12.33 -5.77 -17.60
CA THR A 34 13.43 -5.63 -18.56
C THR A 34 14.70 -5.08 -17.90
N HIS A 35 14.56 -4.51 -16.70
CA HIS A 35 15.63 -3.91 -15.91
C HIS A 35 16.09 -4.87 -14.80
N PRO A 36 17.32 -5.43 -14.90
CA PRO A 36 17.86 -6.36 -13.90
C PRO A 36 17.87 -5.79 -12.47
N GLU A 37 17.94 -4.47 -12.33
CA GLU A 37 17.96 -3.77 -11.03
C GLU A 37 16.61 -3.78 -10.28
N LEU A 38 15.52 -4.16 -10.95
CA LEU A 38 14.18 -4.26 -10.40
C LEU A 38 13.73 -5.69 -10.13
N ALA A 39 14.49 -6.70 -10.58
CA ALA A 39 14.09 -8.11 -10.50
C ALA A 39 13.79 -8.62 -9.06
N GLU A 40 14.39 -7.97 -8.06
CA GLU A 40 14.26 -8.31 -6.63
C GLU A 40 13.52 -7.20 -5.85
N LYS A 41 12.68 -6.41 -6.53
CA LYS A 41 12.03 -5.24 -5.94
C LYS A 41 10.54 -5.18 -6.25
N CYS A 42 9.82 -4.52 -5.37
CA CYS A 42 8.47 -4.05 -5.60
C CYS A 42 8.52 -2.57 -5.96
N THR A 43 7.68 -2.13 -6.89
CA THR A 43 7.65 -0.74 -7.35
C THR A 43 6.24 -0.16 -7.32
N PHE A 44 6.13 1.15 -7.10
CA PHE A 44 4.86 1.86 -7.15
C PHE A 44 5.07 3.30 -7.62
N THR A 45 3.98 3.95 -8.02
CA THR A 45 3.98 5.39 -8.29
C THR A 45 3.19 6.09 -7.19
N ALA A 46 3.84 7.04 -6.53
CA ALA A 46 3.27 7.89 -5.51
C ALA A 46 2.94 9.26 -6.12
N TYR A 47 1.66 9.57 -6.28
CA TYR A 47 1.21 10.90 -6.69
C TYR A 47 1.05 11.76 -5.46
N HIS A 48 1.86 12.80 -5.36
CA HIS A 48 1.86 13.71 -4.23
C HIS A 48 1.26 15.06 -4.61
N LYS A 49 0.39 15.57 -3.74
CA LYS A 49 -0.20 16.89 -3.84
C LYS A 49 -0.08 17.59 -2.51
N GLN A 50 0.33 18.85 -2.56
CA GLN A 50 0.42 19.68 -1.38
C GLN A 50 -0.56 20.83 -1.43
N ILE A 51 -1.14 21.15 -0.28
CA ILE A 51 -2.00 22.30 -0.11
C ILE A 51 -1.48 23.14 1.06
N HIS A 52 -1.04 24.36 0.75
CA HIS A 52 -0.70 25.35 1.76
C HIS A 52 -1.95 26.13 2.16
N GLN A 53 -2.28 26.15 3.45
CA GLN A 53 -3.40 26.94 3.97
C GLN A 53 -3.01 27.61 5.29
N ALA A 54 -2.99 28.94 5.30
CA ALA A 54 -2.85 29.79 6.49
C ALA A 54 -1.70 29.38 7.45
N GLY A 55 -0.52 29.04 6.89
CA GLY A 55 0.65 28.64 7.68
C GLY A 55 0.70 27.16 8.06
N SER A 56 -0.23 26.35 7.57
CA SER A 56 -0.21 24.88 7.68
C SER A 56 -0.04 24.23 6.30
N LYS A 57 0.76 23.17 6.24
CA LYS A 57 0.96 22.32 5.07
C LYS A 57 0.17 21.03 5.24
N LYS A 58 -0.62 20.68 4.23
CA LYS A 58 -1.30 19.38 4.17
C LYS A 58 -0.82 18.64 2.95
N ASP A 59 -0.22 17.48 3.18
CA ASP A 59 0.23 16.60 2.13
C ASP A 59 -0.84 15.55 1.84
N TYR A 60 -0.97 15.22 0.57
CA TYR A 60 -1.94 14.27 0.07
C TYR A 60 -1.23 13.32 -0.87
N ILE A 61 -1.44 12.02 -0.68
CA ILE A 61 -0.80 10.97 -1.45
C ILE A 61 -1.85 10.09 -2.13
N GLN A 62 -1.55 9.63 -3.34
CA GLN A 62 -2.30 8.57 -3.99
C GLN A 62 -1.34 7.50 -4.49
N ILE A 63 -1.63 6.25 -4.14
CA ILE A 63 -0.98 5.04 -4.62
C ILE A 63 -2.08 4.12 -5.11
N ASN A 64 -2.04 3.75 -6.39
CA ASN A 64 -3.09 2.94 -7.00
C ASN A 64 -2.68 1.48 -7.15
N GLU A 65 -1.40 1.22 -7.40
CA GLU A 65 -0.89 -0.09 -7.76
C GLU A 65 0.50 -0.29 -7.19
N ILE A 66 0.80 -1.52 -6.78
CA ILE A 66 2.16 -2.00 -6.47
C ILE A 66 2.47 -3.13 -7.45
N ILE A 67 3.61 -3.03 -8.14
CA ILE A 67 4.12 -4.08 -9.02
C ILE A 67 5.17 -4.87 -8.26
N ASP A 68 4.94 -6.16 -8.12
CA ASP A 68 5.84 -7.15 -7.54
C ASP A 68 6.59 -7.85 -8.67
N HIS A 69 7.81 -7.39 -8.94
CA HIS A 69 8.64 -7.94 -10.03
C HIS A 69 9.16 -9.35 -9.75
N PRO A 70 9.57 -9.74 -8.52
CA PRO A 70 9.95 -11.12 -8.19
C PRO A 70 8.89 -12.15 -8.56
N ASN A 71 7.61 -11.84 -8.31
CA ASN A 71 6.49 -12.76 -8.52
C ASN A 71 5.67 -12.48 -9.80
N ASP A 72 6.06 -11.48 -10.58
CA ASP A 72 5.33 -11.03 -11.78
C ASP A 72 3.85 -10.70 -11.49
N MET A 73 3.59 -10.00 -10.38
CA MET A 73 2.24 -9.67 -9.93
C MET A 73 1.98 -8.16 -9.88
N THR A 74 0.72 -7.78 -10.04
CA THR A 74 0.24 -6.42 -9.77
C THR A 74 -0.82 -6.45 -8.68
N ILE A 75 -0.59 -5.68 -7.63
CA ILE A 75 -1.49 -5.50 -6.50
C ILE A 75 -2.29 -4.21 -6.72
N ASP A 76 -3.59 -4.34 -6.94
CA ASP A 76 -4.51 -3.21 -7.14
C ASP A 76 -4.87 -2.59 -5.78
N ILE A 77 -4.11 -1.58 -5.35
CA ILE A 77 -4.32 -0.84 -4.10
C ILE A 77 -5.61 -0.03 -4.16
N ALA A 78 -5.95 0.51 -5.33
CA ALA A 78 -7.19 1.26 -5.52
C ALA A 78 -8.41 0.38 -5.25
N ALA A 79 -8.38 -0.90 -5.62
CA ALA A 79 -9.45 -1.85 -5.33
C ALA A 79 -9.72 -2.00 -3.84
N LEU A 80 -8.69 -1.89 -2.98
CA LEU A 80 -8.79 -2.00 -1.51
C LEU A 80 -9.62 -0.89 -0.85
N ARG A 81 -9.94 0.15 -1.61
CA ARG A 81 -10.68 1.31 -1.13
C ARG A 81 -12.13 1.26 -1.64
N PRO A 82 -13.08 1.91 -0.92
CA PRO A 82 -14.43 2.08 -1.42
C PRO A 82 -14.44 2.65 -2.84
N ALA A 83 -15.42 2.27 -3.66
CA ALA A 83 -15.51 2.65 -5.07
C ALA A 83 -15.40 4.18 -5.30
N THR A 84 -15.94 4.97 -4.37
CA THR A 84 -15.90 6.44 -4.39
C THR A 84 -14.51 7.03 -4.09
N ALA A 85 -13.60 6.23 -3.53
CA ALA A 85 -12.28 6.66 -3.07
C ALA A 85 -11.13 6.11 -3.92
N ARG A 86 -11.39 5.22 -4.90
CA ARG A 86 -10.35 4.53 -5.70
C ARG A 86 -9.35 5.48 -6.38
N ASN A 87 -9.82 6.62 -6.86
CA ASN A 87 -8.99 7.63 -7.54
C ASN A 87 -8.86 8.92 -6.71
N SER A 88 -8.84 8.79 -5.39
CA SER A 88 -8.75 9.94 -4.49
C SER A 88 -7.43 9.96 -3.74
N TYR A 89 -6.95 11.15 -3.42
CA TYR A 89 -5.80 11.29 -2.55
C TYR A 89 -6.20 11.07 -1.08
N VAL A 90 -5.28 10.49 -0.31
CA VAL A 90 -5.37 10.33 1.14
C VAL A 90 -4.52 11.41 1.80
N LYS A 91 -5.06 12.07 2.81
CA LYS A 91 -4.33 13.06 3.60
C LYS A 91 -3.28 12.35 4.47
N ILE A 92 -2.08 12.90 4.51
CA ILE A 92 -1.03 12.57 5.48
C ILE A 92 -0.63 13.82 6.26
N SER A 93 -0.27 13.63 7.54
CA SER A 93 0.26 14.67 8.43
C SER A 93 1.06 14.04 9.58
N ASP A 94 1.70 14.86 10.42
CA ASP A 94 2.42 14.42 11.63
C ASP A 94 1.61 13.46 12.52
N ASP A 95 0.29 13.62 12.56
CA ASP A 95 -0.66 12.82 13.33
C ASP A 95 -1.37 11.73 12.52
N GLN A 96 -1.16 11.70 11.20
CA GLN A 96 -1.93 10.87 10.28
C GLN A 96 -1.01 10.25 9.21
N ALA A 97 -0.65 8.98 9.40
CA ALA A 97 0.00 8.18 8.38
C ALA A 97 -1.03 7.48 7.47
N TYR A 98 -0.60 7.09 6.27
CA TYR A 98 -1.37 6.21 5.38
C TYR A 98 -0.63 4.88 5.24
N ALA A 99 -1.28 3.78 5.66
CA ALA A 99 -0.71 2.44 5.56
C ALA A 99 -1.47 1.60 4.53
N ILE A 100 -0.71 0.88 3.71
CA ILE A 100 -1.19 -0.21 2.87
C ILE A 100 -0.72 -1.49 3.55
N GLU A 101 -1.63 -2.18 4.21
CA GLU A 101 -1.37 -3.39 5.01
C GLU A 101 -1.61 -4.67 4.19
N GLY A 102 -1.08 -5.80 4.67
CA GLY A 102 -1.28 -7.11 4.04
C GLY A 102 -0.60 -7.23 2.66
N LEU A 103 0.49 -6.50 2.46
CA LEU A 103 1.39 -6.74 1.34
C LEU A 103 2.22 -7.99 1.63
N LEU A 104 2.69 -8.67 0.58
CA LEU A 104 3.61 -9.83 0.59
C LEU A 104 4.29 -10.09 1.95
N ASP A 105 4.07 -11.27 2.53
CA ASP A 105 4.49 -11.65 3.90
C ASP A 105 3.87 -10.82 5.04
N ASP A 106 2.63 -10.36 4.87
CA ASP A 106 1.92 -9.48 5.81
C ASP A 106 2.66 -8.15 6.12
N LYS A 107 3.56 -7.73 5.23
CA LYS A 107 4.26 -6.44 5.30
C LYS A 107 3.29 -5.28 5.08
N SER A 108 3.70 -4.10 5.54
CA SER A 108 2.95 -2.86 5.36
C SER A 108 3.83 -1.78 4.74
N LEU A 109 3.30 -1.08 3.73
CA LEU A 109 3.88 0.15 3.21
C LEU A 109 3.23 1.33 3.91
N VAL A 110 4.00 2.03 4.74
CA VAL A 110 3.52 3.17 5.53
C VAL A 110 4.05 4.46 4.92
N THR A 111 3.18 5.45 4.77
CA THR A 111 3.49 6.78 4.23
C THR A 111 3.37 7.83 5.33
N HIS A 112 4.40 8.65 5.46
CA HIS A 112 4.52 9.71 6.47
C HIS A 112 4.77 11.07 5.81
N GLN A 113 4.38 12.13 6.52
CA GLN A 113 4.76 13.50 6.15
C GLN A 113 6.27 13.68 6.35
N GLY A 114 6.96 14.24 5.35
CA GLY A 114 8.35 14.64 5.47
C GLY A 114 8.51 16.01 6.14
N HIS A 115 9.73 16.30 6.60
CA HIS A 115 10.02 17.57 7.27
C HIS A 115 10.18 18.74 6.29
N ASP A 116 10.58 18.45 5.05
CA ASP A 116 10.83 19.46 4.04
C ASP A 116 9.58 19.81 3.21
N GLU A 117 9.65 20.94 2.49
CA GLU A 117 8.49 21.53 1.83
C GLU A 117 7.85 20.62 0.79
N ASP A 118 8.46 19.57 0.24
CA ASP A 118 7.81 18.63 -0.70
C ASP A 118 8.14 17.15 -0.44
N GLU A 119 8.59 16.86 0.77
CA GLU A 119 9.02 15.52 1.12
C GLU A 119 7.87 14.63 1.59
N VAL A 120 7.82 13.42 1.07
CA VAL A 120 7.01 12.31 1.59
C VAL A 120 7.95 11.16 1.91
N LEU A 121 7.79 10.62 3.11
CA LEU A 121 8.58 9.51 3.61
C LEU A 121 7.77 8.21 3.51
N PHE A 122 8.45 7.12 3.23
CA PHE A 122 7.90 5.79 3.15
C PHE A 122 8.70 4.84 4.05
N GLU A 123 7.99 3.87 4.61
CA GLU A 123 8.57 2.82 5.44
C GLU A 123 8.02 1.45 5.01
N VAL A 124 8.92 0.48 4.88
CA VAL A 124 8.58 -0.95 4.79
C VAL A 124 9.56 -1.71 5.68
N ASP A 125 9.05 -2.46 6.66
CA ASP A 125 9.87 -3.32 7.54
C ASP A 125 11.06 -2.57 8.18
N GLY A 126 10.80 -1.37 8.72
CA GLY A 126 11.83 -0.52 9.33
C GLY A 126 12.80 0.15 8.34
N VAL A 127 12.70 -0.10 7.04
CA VAL A 127 13.49 0.57 6.00
C VAL A 127 12.79 1.85 5.56
N TRP A 128 13.45 2.98 5.76
CA TRP A 128 12.97 4.31 5.40
C TRP A 128 13.52 4.79 4.07
N PHE A 129 12.67 5.42 3.25
CA PHE A 129 13.04 6.06 1.99
C PHE A 129 12.10 7.24 1.69
N SER A 130 12.50 8.12 0.76
CA SER A 130 11.91 9.45 0.60
C SER A 130 11.68 9.80 -0.87
N THR A 131 10.70 10.67 -1.15
CA THR A 131 10.60 11.36 -2.45
C THR A 131 11.79 12.27 -2.73
N ASP A 132 12.55 12.68 -1.70
CA ASP A 132 13.87 13.27 -1.86
C ASP A 132 14.92 12.19 -2.15
N SER A 133 15.25 12.04 -3.44
CA SER A 133 16.24 11.06 -3.92
C SER A 133 17.61 11.14 -3.25
N THR A 134 17.99 12.30 -2.69
CA THR A 134 19.30 12.48 -2.05
C THR A 134 19.42 11.76 -0.71
N LYS A 135 18.29 11.39 -0.11
CA LYS A 135 18.21 10.69 1.18
C LYS A 135 18.04 9.16 1.02
N ASN A 136 18.02 8.66 -0.22
CA ASN A 136 17.69 7.27 -0.51
C ASN A 136 18.90 6.34 -0.57
N GLY A 137 18.66 5.08 -0.22
CA GLY A 137 19.61 3.99 -0.41
C GLY A 137 19.45 3.29 -1.76
N LYS A 138 20.30 2.29 -2.01
CA LYS A 138 20.19 1.46 -3.22
C LYS A 138 19.04 0.44 -3.17
N SER A 139 18.70 0.00 -1.96
CA SER A 139 17.69 -1.04 -1.71
C SER A 139 16.27 -0.49 -1.74
N ALA A 140 16.04 0.70 -1.19
CA ALA A 140 14.76 1.40 -1.22
C ALA A 140 14.94 2.88 -1.58
N TYR A 141 14.17 3.36 -2.54
CA TYR A 141 14.30 4.71 -3.09
C TYR A 141 13.04 5.18 -3.82
N CYS A 142 12.90 6.49 -3.95
CA CYS A 142 12.05 7.12 -4.96
C CYS A 142 12.87 8.01 -5.90
N VAL A 143 12.38 8.12 -7.14
CA VAL A 143 12.88 9.04 -8.17
C VAL A 143 11.73 9.84 -8.77
N THR A 144 11.96 11.13 -9.00
CA THR A 144 10.99 12.06 -9.58
C THR A 144 11.27 12.18 -11.09
N GLY A 145 10.28 11.95 -11.97
CA GLY A 145 10.51 11.92 -13.43
C GLY A 145 10.84 10.51 -14.00
N SER A 146 10.83 10.35 -15.35
CA SER A 146 10.49 9.12 -16.15
C SER A 146 11.24 7.77 -15.86
N TRP A 147 10.55 6.63 -16.12
CA TRP A 147 11.13 5.37 -16.70
C TRP A 147 10.79 5.34 -18.21
N ASP A 148 10.73 6.53 -18.84
CA ASP A 148 10.17 6.96 -20.14
C ASP A 148 8.66 7.26 -20.27
N PHE A 149 8.37 8.04 -21.34
CA PHE A 149 7.59 9.29 -21.38
C PHE A 149 6.07 9.15 -21.53
N GLU A 150 5.32 9.85 -20.68
CA GLU A 150 4.15 10.69 -21.05
C GLU A 150 3.60 11.35 -19.78
N ILE A 151 4.13 12.55 -19.46
CA ILE A 151 3.62 13.37 -18.36
C ILE A 151 2.31 14.00 -18.84
N ARG A 152 1.16 13.49 -18.37
CA ARG A 152 -0.12 14.21 -18.51
C ARG A 152 -0.18 15.28 -17.43
N ASN A 153 -0.09 16.53 -17.85
CA ASN A 153 -0.52 17.75 -17.15
C ASN A 153 -0.34 17.77 -15.62
N GLY A 154 0.81 18.26 -15.16
CA GLY A 154 0.96 18.89 -13.84
C GLY A 154 1.12 17.97 -12.63
N ASP A 155 0.76 16.69 -12.71
CA ASP A 155 1.00 15.72 -11.62
C ASP A 155 2.34 15.03 -11.82
N VAL A 156 3.37 15.47 -11.08
CA VAL A 156 4.68 14.82 -11.06
C VAL A 156 4.64 13.72 -10.00
N GLY A 157 4.41 12.47 -10.42
CA GLY A 157 4.51 11.32 -9.54
C GLY A 157 5.97 10.93 -9.26
N SER A 158 6.26 10.55 -8.02
CA SER A 158 7.51 9.89 -7.66
C SER A 158 7.37 8.39 -7.87
N ARG A 159 8.33 7.77 -8.54
CA ARG A 159 8.38 6.31 -8.68
C ARG A 159 9.27 5.73 -7.62
N CYS A 160 8.73 4.81 -6.85
CA CYS A 160 9.38 4.27 -5.69
C CYS A 160 9.61 2.77 -5.84
N ALA A 161 10.67 2.29 -5.23
CA ALA A 161 11.05 0.89 -5.20
C ALA A 161 11.48 0.51 -3.79
N PHE A 162 11.15 -0.71 -3.37
CA PHE A 162 11.58 -1.31 -2.11
C PHE A 162 11.82 -2.81 -2.29
N PRO A 163 12.62 -3.47 -1.44
CA PRO A 163 12.86 -4.91 -1.54
C PRO A 163 11.58 -5.71 -1.29
N CYS A 164 11.35 -6.74 -2.09
CA CYS A 164 10.34 -7.76 -1.80
C CYS A 164 10.81 -9.12 -2.31
N GLU A 165 10.32 -10.19 -1.68
CA GLU A 165 10.83 -11.53 -1.89
C GLU A 165 9.97 -12.30 -2.90
N ALA A 166 10.62 -13.22 -3.61
CA ALA A 166 9.89 -14.21 -4.39
C ALA A 166 9.19 -15.17 -3.42
N ILE A 167 7.91 -15.44 -3.66
CA ILE A 167 7.13 -16.43 -2.93
C ILE A 167 7.78 -17.80 -3.24
N GLY A 168 8.32 -18.45 -2.21
CA GLY A 168 8.95 -19.77 -2.35
C GLY A 168 7.92 -20.88 -2.54
N ASP A 169 8.31 -21.95 -3.25
CA ASP A 169 7.49 -23.15 -3.45
C ASP A 169 7.22 -23.96 -2.15
N GLU A 170 7.65 -23.46 -0.98
CA GLU A 170 7.53 -24.18 0.30
C GLU A 170 6.08 -24.32 0.79
N ASP A 171 5.16 -23.47 0.30
CA ASP A 171 3.73 -23.53 0.63
C ASP A 171 2.97 -24.66 -0.10
N GLU A 172 3.53 -25.25 -1.16
CA GLU A 172 2.97 -26.41 -1.86
C GLU A 172 3.31 -27.74 -1.14
N ALA A 173 4.37 -27.76 -0.31
CA ALA A 173 4.80 -28.97 0.40
C ALA A 173 3.93 -29.28 1.64
N ALA A 174 3.31 -28.26 2.24
CA ALA A 174 2.47 -28.42 3.42
C ALA A 174 1.14 -29.14 3.12
N PHE A 175 0.56 -28.96 1.93
CA PHE A 175 -0.72 -29.59 1.55
C PHE A 175 -0.58 -31.08 1.17
N SER A 176 0.62 -31.53 0.83
CA SER A 176 0.90 -32.91 0.40
C SER A 176 1.12 -33.88 1.57
N THR A 177 1.42 -33.37 2.78
CA THR A 177 1.79 -34.22 3.92
C THR A 177 0.60 -34.62 4.81
N GLU A 178 -0.59 -34.00 4.66
CA GLU A 178 -1.81 -34.38 5.39
C GLU A 178 -2.67 -35.46 4.69
N LEU A 179 -2.26 -35.96 3.52
CA LEU A 179 -3.02 -36.96 2.74
C LEU A 179 -2.36 -38.35 2.66
N ARG A 180 -1.58 -38.74 3.66
CA ARG A 180 -1.05 -40.12 3.77
C ARG A 180 -1.46 -40.83 5.04
#